data_AF-A0A2W7JCZ2-F1
#
_entry.id   AF-A0A2W7JCZ2-F1
#
_cell.length_a   1.000
_cell.length_b   1.000
_cell.length_c   1.000
_cell.angle_alpha   90.00
_cell.angle_beta   90.00
_cell.angle_gamma   90.00
#
_symmetry.space_group_name_H-M   'P 1'
#
loop_
_entity.id
_entity.type
_entity.pdbx_description
1 polymer ?
#
loop_
_entity_poly.entity_id
_entity_poly.type
_entity_poly.pdbx_seq_one_letter_code
_entity_poly.pdbx_strand_id
1 'polypeptide(L)'
;MFRAATELAPLLLTPHYSPSECQKIASSQREQTMSQGIEFNRLMLDMRAMQMDAMSAPKSTAAVPEVGGSSFADMLGQAVNKVNDTQQASNQLASAFEIGKSGVDLTDVMISSQKASVSFQALTQVRNKLVQAYQDIMQMPV
;
A
#
# COMPACT_ATOMS: atom_id res chain seq x y z
N MET A 1 17.94 16.66 49.03
CA MET A 1 17.91 16.84 47.55
C MET A 1 16.53 16.36 47.09
N PHE A 2 15.43 17.11 47.20
CA PHE A 2 15.03 18.43 46.66
C PHE A 2 14.69 18.42 45.16
N ARG A 3 13.49 18.98 44.86
CA ARG A 3 12.74 19.20 43.59
C ARG A 3 11.78 18.06 43.23
N ALA A 4 10.46 18.07 43.48
CA ALA A 4 9.41 19.11 43.55
C ALA A 4 9.00 19.73 42.19
N ALA A 5 7.79 19.40 41.74
CA ALA A 5 6.76 20.21 41.06
C ALA A 5 5.63 19.23 40.63
N THR A 6 4.46 19.14 41.27
CA THR A 6 3.38 20.15 41.39
C THR A 6 2.78 20.52 40.04
N GLU A 7 1.72 19.81 39.65
CA GLU A 7 0.50 20.37 39.04
C GLU A 7 -0.65 19.41 39.42
N LEU A 8 -1.44 19.80 40.43
CA LEU A 8 -2.79 20.34 40.24
C LEU A 8 -3.83 19.28 39.88
N ALA A 9 -4.22 18.53 40.90
CA ALA A 9 -5.54 17.92 40.98
C ALA A 9 -6.62 19.01 41.14
N PRO A 10 -7.78 18.84 40.50
CA PRO A 10 -9.03 19.16 41.16
C PRO A 10 -9.85 17.87 41.35
N LEU A 11 -10.34 17.72 42.58
CA LEU A 11 -11.58 17.00 42.93
C LEU A 11 -11.58 15.46 42.83
N LEU A 12 -11.14 14.85 43.94
CA LEU A 12 -11.90 13.87 44.72
C LEU A 12 -13.04 13.13 43.98
N LEU A 13 -12.69 12.03 43.33
CA LEU A 13 -13.42 10.78 43.49
C LEU A 13 -12.42 9.64 43.38
N THR A 14 -11.73 9.34 44.47
CA THR A 14 -10.97 8.09 44.57
C THR A 14 -11.96 6.94 44.42
N PRO A 15 -11.90 6.09 43.39
CA PRO A 15 -12.67 4.87 43.40
C PRO A 15 -12.12 4.02 44.55
N HIS A 16 -12.88 3.93 45.64
CA HIS A 16 -12.57 3.05 46.76
C HIS A 16 -12.82 1.61 46.30
N TYR A 17 -11.90 1.09 45.49
CA TYR A 17 -11.93 -0.27 44.98
C TYR A 17 -11.38 -1.20 46.07
N SER A 18 -12.17 -2.20 46.45
CA SER A 18 -11.78 -3.15 47.50
C SER A 18 -10.51 -3.92 47.08
N PRO A 19 -9.61 -4.29 47.99
CA PRO A 19 -8.40 -5.05 47.65
C PRO A 19 -8.71 -6.38 46.92
N SER A 20 -9.87 -7.00 47.17
CA SER A 20 -10.35 -8.20 46.46
C SER A 20 -10.68 -7.97 44.98
N GLU A 21 -11.03 -6.73 44.67
CA GLU A 21 -11.49 -6.27 43.39
C GLU A 21 -10.26 -5.90 42.54
N CYS A 22 -9.27 -5.20 43.11
CA CYS A 22 -7.95 -4.93 42.49
C CYS A 22 -7.29 -6.22 42.00
N GLN A 23 -7.40 -7.28 42.80
CA GLN A 23 -6.84 -8.60 42.48
C GLN A 23 -7.50 -9.24 41.26
N LYS A 24 -8.82 -9.09 41.08
CA LYS A 24 -9.58 -9.61 39.92
C LYS A 24 -9.22 -8.85 38.64
N ILE A 25 -9.05 -7.53 38.72
CA ILE A 25 -8.62 -6.73 37.58
C ILE A 25 -7.19 -7.12 37.17
N ALA A 26 -6.28 -7.27 38.14
CA ALA A 26 -4.88 -7.61 37.86
C ALA A 26 -4.67 -9.04 37.34
N SER A 27 -5.52 -10.01 37.71
CA SER A 27 -5.52 -11.34 37.09
C SER A 27 -6.09 -11.29 35.67
N SER A 28 -7.20 -10.57 35.47
CA SER A 28 -7.85 -10.44 34.16
C SER A 28 -6.97 -9.72 33.12
N GLN A 29 -6.24 -8.67 33.53
CA GLN A 29 -5.31 -7.95 32.65
C GLN A 29 -4.11 -8.81 32.20
N ARG A 30 -3.66 -9.75 33.04
CA ARG A 30 -2.56 -10.66 32.71
C ARG A 30 -2.95 -11.66 31.61
N GLU A 31 -4.19 -12.15 31.60
CA GLU A 31 -4.70 -13.03 30.53
C GLU A 31 -4.93 -12.28 29.20
N GLN A 32 -5.38 -11.03 29.26
CA GLN A 32 -5.59 -10.21 28.05
C GLN A 32 -4.29 -9.80 27.36
N THR A 33 -3.24 -9.46 28.13
CA THR A 33 -1.93 -9.07 27.57
C THR A 33 -1.22 -10.25 26.91
N MET A 34 -1.39 -11.47 27.46
CA MET A 34 -0.87 -12.70 26.86
C MET A 34 -1.56 -13.03 25.52
N SER A 35 -2.86 -12.72 25.41
CA SER A 35 -3.65 -12.96 24.20
C SER A 35 -3.24 -12.01 23.06
N GLN A 36 -2.99 -10.74 23.35
CA GLN A 36 -2.56 -9.75 22.34
C GLN A 36 -1.16 -10.05 21.74
N GLY A 37 -0.24 -10.61 22.53
CA GLY A 37 1.09 -11.00 22.04
C GLY A 37 1.05 -12.17 21.05
N ILE A 38 0.12 -13.11 21.23
CA ILE A 38 -0.07 -14.24 20.31
C ILE A 38 -0.77 -13.79 19.02
N GLU A 39 -1.64 -12.79 19.08
CA GLU A 39 -2.33 -12.21 17.91
C GLU A 39 -1.37 -11.54 16.92
N PHE A 40 -0.40 -10.74 17.38
CA PHE A 40 0.59 -10.11 16.49
C PHE A 40 1.49 -11.15 15.81
N ASN A 41 1.91 -12.17 16.57
CA ASN A 41 2.73 -13.24 16.03
C ASN A 41 1.93 -14.10 15.04
N ARG A 42 0.63 -14.33 15.29
CA ARG A 42 -0.29 -14.99 14.35
C ARG A 42 -0.52 -14.20 13.08
N LEU A 43 -0.65 -12.87 13.16
CA LEU A 43 -0.79 -12.01 11.99
C LEU A 43 0.46 -12.07 11.09
N MET A 44 1.65 -12.11 11.69
CA MET A 44 2.89 -12.27 10.93
C MET A 44 3.00 -13.65 10.27
N LEU A 45 2.54 -14.70 10.96
CA LEU A 45 2.44 -16.05 10.41
C LEU A 45 1.41 -16.13 9.27
N ASP A 46 0.29 -15.44 9.38
CA ASP A 46 -0.77 -15.40 8.36
C ASP A 46 -0.33 -14.61 7.11
N MET A 47 0.34 -13.46 7.31
CA MET A 47 0.96 -12.73 6.19
C MET A 47 2.06 -13.54 5.50
N ARG A 48 2.80 -14.39 6.23
CA ARG A 48 3.81 -15.28 5.62
C ARG A 48 3.17 -16.46 4.87
N ALA A 49 2.09 -17.02 5.40
CA ALA A 49 1.33 -18.08 4.73
C ALA A 49 0.72 -17.58 3.41
N MET A 50 0.14 -16.37 3.41
CA MET A 50 -0.40 -15.73 2.20
C MET A 50 0.70 -15.44 1.15
N GLN A 51 1.91 -15.07 1.56
CA GLN A 51 3.06 -14.90 0.65
C GLN A 51 3.52 -16.21 0.02
N MET A 52 3.47 -17.32 0.78
CA MET A 52 3.83 -18.64 0.26
C MET A 52 2.79 -19.21 -0.70
N ASP A 53 1.50 -18.94 -0.48
CA ASP A 53 0.43 -19.29 -1.42
C ASP A 53 0.54 -18.47 -2.72
N ALA A 54 0.86 -17.18 -2.61
CA ALA A 54 1.12 -16.32 -3.77
C ALA A 54 2.38 -16.70 -4.57
N MET A 55 3.39 -17.33 -3.94
CA MET A 55 4.57 -17.87 -4.61
C MET A 55 4.41 -19.30 -5.13
N SER A 56 3.47 -20.09 -4.57
CA SER A 56 3.23 -21.49 -4.94
C SER A 56 2.07 -21.67 -5.90
N ALA A 57 1.21 -20.65 -6.05
CA ALA A 57 0.37 -20.54 -7.23
C ALA A 57 1.32 -20.59 -8.44
N PRO A 58 1.12 -21.52 -9.39
CA PRO A 58 1.82 -21.40 -10.64
C PRO A 58 1.46 -20.01 -11.13
N LYS A 59 2.47 -19.15 -11.23
CA LYS A 59 2.41 -18.03 -12.14
C LYS A 59 2.13 -18.72 -13.46
N SER A 60 0.85 -18.91 -13.78
CA SER A 60 0.42 -19.09 -15.14
C SER A 60 1.20 -18.01 -15.84
N THR A 61 2.21 -18.43 -16.58
CA THR A 61 2.58 -17.78 -17.81
C THR A 61 1.25 -17.62 -18.51
N ALA A 62 0.54 -16.54 -18.17
CA ALA A 62 -0.42 -15.91 -19.02
C ALA A 62 0.38 -15.83 -20.30
N ALA A 63 0.06 -16.76 -21.21
CA ALA A 63 0.68 -16.83 -22.50
C ALA A 63 0.69 -15.38 -22.95
N VAL A 64 1.89 -14.83 -23.11
CA VAL A 64 2.04 -13.57 -23.81
C VAL A 64 1.23 -13.84 -25.06
N PRO A 65 0.09 -13.14 -25.29
CA PRO A 65 -0.65 -13.37 -26.51
C PRO A 65 0.41 -13.27 -27.59
N GLU A 66 0.58 -14.32 -28.39
CA GLU A 66 1.32 -14.21 -29.64
C GLU A 66 0.54 -13.15 -30.38
N VAL A 67 0.98 -11.90 -30.24
CA VAL A 67 0.40 -10.75 -30.90
C VAL A 67 0.89 -10.89 -32.34
N GLY A 68 0.26 -11.82 -33.06
CA GLY A 68 0.37 -11.90 -34.50
C GLY A 68 0.03 -10.52 -35.06
N GLY A 69 1.07 -9.78 -35.46
CA GLY A 69 0.95 -8.57 -36.25
C GLY A 69 1.12 -7.21 -35.56
N SER A 70 1.29 -7.10 -34.24
CA SER A 70 1.57 -5.79 -33.62
C SER A 70 3.06 -5.65 -33.34
N SER A 71 3.71 -4.63 -33.93
CA SER A 71 5.10 -4.35 -33.64
C SER A 71 5.26 -3.98 -32.17
N PHE A 72 6.41 -4.31 -31.56
CA PHE A 72 6.73 -3.84 -30.21
C PHE A 72 6.56 -2.31 -30.08
N ALA A 73 6.84 -1.57 -31.16
CA ALA A 73 6.61 -0.13 -31.24
C ALA A 73 5.13 0.25 -31.07
N ASP A 74 4.20 -0.53 -31.64
CA ASP A 74 2.76 -0.32 -31.48
C ASP A 74 2.34 -0.61 -30.03
N MET A 75 2.85 -1.68 -29.42
CA MET A 75 2.58 -2.00 -28.01
C MET A 75 3.10 -0.92 -27.08
N LEU A 76 4.29 -0.39 -27.36
CA LEU A 76 4.86 0.73 -26.60
C LEU A 76 4.04 2.01 -26.80
N GLY A 77 3.62 2.31 -28.02
CA GLY A 77 2.73 3.44 -28.32
C GLY A 77 1.41 3.33 -27.57
N GLN A 78 0.79 2.15 -27.57
CA GLN A 78 -0.42 1.86 -26.79
C GLN A 78 -0.17 2.02 -25.28
N ALA A 79 0.97 1.57 -24.76
CA ALA A 79 1.31 1.73 -23.35
C ALA A 79 1.47 3.20 -22.96
N VAL A 80 2.12 4.02 -23.79
CA VAL A 80 2.25 5.48 -23.58
C VAL A 80 0.87 6.15 -23.56
N ASN A 81 0.02 5.82 -24.54
CA ASN A 81 -1.36 6.34 -24.58
C ASN A 81 -2.13 5.93 -23.33
N LYS A 82 -1.98 4.68 -22.88
CA LYS A 82 -2.66 4.20 -21.67
C LYS A 82 -2.21 4.93 -20.40
N VAL A 83 -0.93 5.26 -20.28
CA VAL A 83 -0.45 6.11 -19.18
C VAL A 83 -1.06 7.51 -19.26
N ASN A 84 -1.13 8.10 -20.45
CA ASN A 84 -1.77 9.38 -20.67
C ASN A 84 -3.25 9.37 -20.23
N ASP A 85 -4.00 8.33 -20.64
CA ASP A 85 -5.40 8.15 -20.25
C ASP A 85 -5.56 8.06 -18.73
N THR A 86 -4.71 7.27 -18.06
CA THR A 86 -4.78 7.14 -16.59
C THR A 86 -4.45 8.45 -15.87
N GLN A 87 -3.52 9.25 -16.41
CA GLN A 87 -3.19 10.57 -15.87
C GLN A 87 -4.34 11.55 -16.07
N GLN A 88 -4.95 11.58 -17.27
CA GLN A 88 -6.11 12.43 -17.54
C GLN A 88 -7.30 12.07 -16.65
N ALA A 89 -7.58 10.77 -16.49
CA ALA A 89 -8.65 10.30 -15.62
C ALA A 89 -8.43 10.74 -14.16
N SER A 90 -7.20 10.59 -13.64
CA SER A 90 -6.83 11.07 -12.30
C SER A 90 -7.07 12.59 -12.17
N ASN A 91 -6.68 13.38 -13.17
CA ASN A 91 -6.85 14.84 -13.14
C ASN A 91 -8.34 15.24 -13.23
N GLN A 92 -9.13 14.53 -14.04
CA GLN A 92 -10.57 14.77 -14.16
C GLN A 92 -11.29 14.45 -12.86
N LEU A 93 -10.95 13.34 -12.20
CA LEU A 93 -11.51 12.97 -10.91
C LEU A 93 -11.10 13.97 -9.83
N ALA A 94 -9.84 14.39 -9.79
CA ALA A 94 -9.37 15.43 -8.87
C ALA A 94 -10.14 16.74 -9.04
N SER A 95 -10.29 17.22 -10.28
CA SER A 95 -11.05 18.43 -10.57
C SER A 95 -12.54 18.28 -10.24
N ALA A 96 -13.13 17.12 -10.54
CA ALA A 96 -14.53 16.84 -10.20
C ALA A 96 -14.77 16.80 -8.69
N PHE A 97 -13.79 16.31 -7.92
CA PHE A 97 -13.82 16.34 -6.46
C PHE A 97 -13.68 17.76 -5.91
N GLU A 98 -12.76 18.58 -6.46
CA GLU A 98 -12.55 19.98 -6.06
C GLU A 98 -13.81 20.85 -6.24
N ILE A 99 -14.57 20.62 -7.31
CA ILE A 99 -15.83 21.34 -7.57
C ILE A 99 -17.04 20.74 -6.81
N GLY A 100 -16.84 19.69 -6.02
CA GLY A 100 -17.89 19.06 -5.21
C GLY A 100 -18.92 18.28 -6.03
N LYS A 101 -18.55 17.74 -7.19
CA LYS A 101 -19.47 16.98 -8.05
C LYS A 101 -19.96 15.72 -7.33
N SER A 102 -21.28 15.58 -7.20
CA SER A 102 -21.89 14.39 -6.58
C SER A 102 -21.50 13.12 -7.34
N GLY A 103 -21.04 12.10 -6.61
CA GLY A 103 -20.65 10.80 -7.17
C GLY A 103 -19.14 10.61 -7.43
N VAL A 104 -18.29 11.58 -7.07
CA VAL A 104 -16.83 11.41 -7.04
C VAL A 104 -16.35 11.46 -5.59
N ASP A 105 -15.85 10.33 -5.10
CA ASP A 105 -15.25 10.23 -3.77
C ASP A 105 -13.75 10.57 -3.82
N LEU A 106 -13.22 11.14 -2.75
CA LEU A 106 -11.77 11.30 -2.56
C LEU A 106 -11.02 9.97 -2.74
N THR A 107 -11.65 8.87 -2.34
CA THR A 107 -11.11 7.51 -2.48
C THR A 107 -10.85 7.16 -3.94
N ASP A 108 -11.75 7.52 -4.87
CA ASP A 108 -11.56 7.29 -6.30
C ASP A 108 -10.44 8.15 -6.90
N VAL A 109 -10.30 9.40 -6.42
CA VAL A 109 -9.19 10.28 -6.80
C VAL A 109 -7.86 9.66 -6.36
N MET A 110 -7.78 9.15 -5.13
CA MET A 110 -6.57 8.51 -4.62
C MET A 110 -6.23 7.22 -5.38
N ILE A 111 -7.22 6.36 -5.66
CA ILE A 111 -7.00 5.12 -6.42
C ILE A 111 -6.54 5.43 -7.85
N SER A 112 -7.18 6.39 -8.51
CA SER A 112 -6.81 6.78 -9.88
C SER A 112 -5.41 7.39 -9.94
N SER A 113 -5.06 8.24 -8.98
CA SER A 113 -3.70 8.79 -8.83
C SER A 113 -2.65 7.70 -8.60
N GLN A 114 -2.96 6.72 -7.74
CA GLN A 114 -2.06 5.58 -7.49
C GLN A 114 -1.89 4.73 -8.76
N LYS A 115 -2.97 4.49 -9.51
CA LYS A 115 -2.93 3.76 -10.80
C LYS A 115 -2.07 4.50 -11.82
N ALA A 116 -2.23 5.82 -11.96
CA ALA A 116 -1.42 6.63 -12.86
C ALA A 116 0.07 6.56 -12.49
N SER A 117 0.37 6.68 -11.21
CA SER A 117 1.75 6.61 -10.67
C SER A 117 2.42 5.26 -10.97
N VAL A 118 1.74 4.15 -10.67
CA VAL A 118 2.28 2.80 -10.94
C VAL A 118 2.44 2.55 -12.44
N SER A 119 1.50 3.01 -13.26
CA SER A 119 1.56 2.87 -14.72
C SER A 119 2.74 3.66 -15.33
N PHE A 120 2.98 4.87 -14.84
CA PHE A 120 4.11 5.69 -15.25
C PHE A 120 5.46 5.06 -14.84
N GLN A 121 5.55 4.51 -13.63
CA GLN A 121 6.73 3.78 -13.18
C GLN A 121 7.03 2.58 -14.08
N ALA A 122 6.01 1.78 -14.41
CA ALA A 122 6.14 0.66 -15.34
C ALA A 122 6.66 1.10 -16.72
N LEU A 123 6.10 2.18 -17.27
CA LEU A 123 6.54 2.74 -18.56
C LEU A 123 7.99 3.23 -18.50
N THR A 124 8.40 3.87 -17.41
CA THR A 124 9.78 4.35 -17.23
C THR A 124 10.78 3.18 -17.24
N GLN A 125 10.42 2.02 -16.67
CA GLN A 125 11.25 0.83 -16.76
C GLN A 125 11.43 0.36 -18.21
N VAL A 126 10.33 0.32 -18.97
CA VAL A 126 10.38 -0.06 -20.40
C VAL A 126 11.22 0.93 -21.20
N ARG A 127 11.04 2.25 -20.98
CA ARG A 127 11.85 3.30 -21.60
C ARG A 127 13.34 3.09 -21.33
N ASN A 128 13.71 2.87 -20.07
CA ASN A 128 15.10 2.68 -19.67
C ASN A 128 15.70 1.45 -20.34
N LYS A 129 14.94 0.35 -20.44
CA LYS A 129 15.37 -0.87 -21.11
C LYS A 129 15.59 -0.68 -22.61
N LEU A 130 14.75 0.12 -23.27
CA LEU A 130 14.90 0.42 -24.70
C LEU A 130 16.10 1.31 -24.98
N VAL A 131 16.30 2.33 -24.16
CA VAL A 131 17.48 3.21 -24.25
C VAL A 131 18.75 2.41 -23.96
N GLN A 132 18.72 1.45 -23.03
CA GLN A 132 19.84 0.51 -22.80
C GLN A 132 20.10 -0.38 -24.02
N ALA A 133 19.07 -1.02 -24.59
CA ALA A 133 19.23 -1.89 -25.75
C ALA A 133 19.81 -1.15 -26.97
N TYR A 134 19.39 0.09 -27.21
CA TYR A 134 19.96 0.91 -28.28
C TYR A 134 21.44 1.26 -28.03
N GLN A 135 21.78 1.64 -26.80
CA GLN A 135 23.18 1.92 -26.42
C GLN A 135 24.06 0.67 -26.52
N ASP A 136 23.54 -0.50 -26.17
CA ASP A 136 24.26 -1.79 -26.23
C ASP A 136 24.61 -2.16 -27.69
N ILE A 137 23.66 -2.00 -28.61
CA ILE A 137 23.90 -2.20 -30.06
C ILE A 137 25.01 -1.26 -30.57
N MET A 138 25.08 -0.02 -30.08
CA MET A 138 26.13 0.93 -30.46
C MET A 138 27.51 0.61 -29.86
N GLN A 139 27.56 -0.14 -28.76
CA GLN A 139 28.78 -0.46 -28.03
C GLN A 139 29.37 -1.81 -28.42
N MET A 140 28.66 -2.62 -29.21
CA MET A 140 29.25 -3.77 -29.88
C MET A 140 30.33 -3.31 -30.86
N PRO A 141 31.60 -3.70 -30.65
CA PRO A 141 32.63 -3.53 -31.68
C PRO A 141 32.24 -4.39 -32.88
N VAL A 142 32.31 -3.80 -34.08
CA VAL A 142 32.27 -4.56 -35.34
C VAL A 142 33.52 -5.39 -35.53
#